data_AF-A0A1E4B7B4-F1
#
_entry.id   AF-A0A1E4B7B4-F1
#
_cell.length_a   1.000
_cell.length_b   1.000
_cell.length_c   1.000
_cell.angle_alpha   90.00
_cell.angle_beta   90.00
_cell.angle_gamma   90.00
#
_symmetry.space_group_name_H-M   'P 1'
#
loop_
_entity.id
_entity.type
_entity.pdbx_description
1 polymer ?
#
loop_
_entity_poly.entity_id
_entity_poly.type
_entity_poly.pdbx_seq_one_letter_code
_entity_poly.pdbx_strand_id
1 'polypeptide(L)'
;MVAMVRVQVDTVAAFMGMQRTVVVLAFDAKGAPMNSGDAIVTISDPDAAAEVGRMVVPVVVGATGRRFTELQLSLQLIGEGEVSIQASVGAASGQAVLHIRTQPPITAALVVDTFTVVEYHATCAWDCPYLYYAPLLKLREPTGSAWATVEGVEITIPGKTTGMCRGSVPYRPGQSLYVSYVDPYPWSNDLFFVSLDGKPVPDGLATARVIVRDVRGAYGTIEASAPIQRMVKDPVFPAPSEAAPFGWECYYGN
;
A
#
# COMPACT_ATOMS: atom_id res chain seq x y z
N MET A 1 24.86 9.30 28.43
CA MET A 1 25.07 10.28 27.36
C MET A 1 24.82 9.58 26.05
N VAL A 2 23.99 10.15 25.17
CA VAL A 2 23.80 9.60 23.82
C VAL A 2 25.05 9.93 23.01
N ALA A 3 25.61 8.91 22.35
CA ALA A 3 26.83 9.04 21.54
C ALA A 3 26.54 8.88 20.04
N MET A 4 25.46 8.19 19.68
CA MET A 4 25.08 7.92 18.29
C MET A 4 23.57 7.92 18.13
N VAL A 5 23.09 8.47 17.02
CA VAL A 5 21.70 8.36 16.58
C VAL A 5 21.67 7.68 15.21
N ARG A 6 20.75 6.74 15.01
CA ARG A 6 20.51 6.08 13.73
C ARG A 6 19.08 6.32 13.32
N VAL A 7 18.89 6.69 12.06
CA VAL A 7 17.57 6.77 11.42
C VAL A 7 17.43 5.54 10.54
N GLN A 8 16.37 4.77 10.76
CA GLN A 8 16.01 3.61 9.94
C GLN A 8 14.69 3.90 9.24
N VAL A 9 14.60 3.56 7.96
CA VAL A 9 13.34 3.65 7.22
C VAL A 9 12.94 2.25 6.81
N ASP A 10 11.71 1.86 7.13
CA ASP A 10 11.17 0.59 6.66
C ASP A 10 10.95 0.66 5.14
N THR A 11 11.78 -0.08 4.41
CA THR A 11 11.77 -0.16 2.95
C THR A 11 10.84 -1.26 2.42
N VAL A 12 10.22 -2.07 3.28
CA VAL A 12 9.29 -3.13 2.83
C VAL A 12 8.06 -2.52 2.13
N ALA A 13 7.83 -1.23 2.32
CA ALA A 13 6.72 -0.47 1.77
C ALA A 13 7.01 0.33 0.48
N ALA A 14 8.10 0.12 -0.25
CA ALA A 14 8.75 1.03 -1.23
C ALA A 14 7.95 1.71 -2.40
N PHE A 15 6.63 1.91 -2.34
CA PHE A 15 5.82 2.54 -3.38
C PHE A 15 5.25 3.92 -2.98
N MET A 16 5.16 4.85 -3.93
CA MET A 16 4.63 6.20 -3.68
C MET A 16 3.17 6.12 -3.21
N GLY A 17 2.78 6.98 -2.27
CA GLY A 17 1.43 7.02 -1.70
C GLY A 17 1.22 6.17 -0.43
N MET A 18 2.13 5.24 -0.12
CA MET A 18 2.11 4.54 1.18
C MET A 18 2.80 5.35 2.28
N GLN A 19 2.26 5.26 3.50
CA GLN A 19 2.96 5.72 4.71
C GLN A 19 4.24 4.89 4.91
N ARG A 20 5.32 5.55 5.34
CA ARG A 20 6.61 4.94 5.73
C ARG A 20 6.81 5.10 7.21
N THR A 21 7.18 4.02 7.87
CA THR A 21 7.66 4.12 9.25
C THR A 21 9.15 4.45 9.23
N VAL A 22 9.49 5.58 9.84
CA VAL A 22 10.85 5.97 10.16
C VAL A 22 11.06 5.76 11.65
N VAL A 23 12.07 4.98 12.02
CA VAL A 23 12.42 4.69 13.40
C VAL A 23 13.72 5.43 13.74
N VAL A 24 13.68 6.23 14.80
CA VAL A 24 14.86 6.88 15.37
C VAL A 24 15.36 6.04 16.54
N LEU A 25 16.64 5.67 16.50
CA LEU A 25 17.31 4.88 17.52
C LEU A 25 18.49 5.66 18.09
N ALA A 26 18.64 5.68 19.41
CA ALA A 26 19.77 6.32 20.10
C ALA A 26 20.61 5.28 20.85
N PHE A 27 21.93 5.46 20.86
CA PHE A 27 22.87 4.54 21.50
C PHE A 27 23.89 5.30 22.36
N ASP A 28 24.34 4.68 23.46
CA ASP A 28 25.48 5.16 24.24
C ASP A 28 26.83 4.82 23.58
N ALA A 29 27.93 5.30 24.16
CA ALA A 29 29.28 5.09 23.64
C ALA A 29 29.72 3.62 23.61
N LYS A 30 29.00 2.72 24.28
CA LYS A 30 29.25 1.27 24.28
C LYS A 30 28.31 0.53 23.32
N GLY A 31 27.46 1.25 22.58
CA GLY A 31 26.49 0.70 21.65
C GLY A 31 25.20 0.19 22.30
N ALA A 32 24.93 0.50 23.58
CA ALA A 32 23.69 0.08 24.22
C ALA A 32 22.53 1.06 23.90
N PRO A 33 21.30 0.56 23.64
CA PRO A 33 20.15 1.41 23.33
C PRO A 33 19.82 2.42 24.44
N MET A 34 19.34 3.59 24.03
CA MET A 34 18.95 4.72 24.87
C MET A 34 17.62 5.31 24.39
N ASN A 35 17.01 6.14 25.25
CA ASN A 35 15.78 6.86 24.92
C ASN A 35 16.00 7.83 23.75
N SER A 36 15.06 7.79 22.80
CA SER A 36 15.00 8.65 21.62
C SER A 36 13.60 9.22 21.38
N GLY A 37 12.64 8.99 22.31
CA GLY A 37 11.27 9.47 22.19
C GLY A 37 11.11 10.99 22.04
N ASP A 38 12.07 11.76 22.56
CA ASP A 38 12.10 13.22 22.46
C ASP A 38 13.02 13.73 21.33
N ALA A 39 13.36 12.88 20.37
CA ALA A 39 14.23 13.28 19.26
C ALA A 39 13.59 14.42 18.44
N ILE A 40 14.42 15.39 18.06
CA ILE A 40 14.03 16.44 17.12
C ILE A 40 14.30 15.90 15.72
N VAL A 41 13.29 15.98 14.85
CA VAL A 41 13.35 15.44 13.49
C VAL A 41 13.09 16.55 12.48
N THR A 42 13.86 16.55 11.41
CA THR A 42 13.72 17.52 10.32
C THR A 42 13.72 16.78 8.98
N ILE A 43 12.77 17.14 8.13
CA ILE A 43 12.60 16.60 6.78
C ILE A 43 12.96 17.74 5.82
N SER A 44 13.89 17.48 4.90
CA SER A 44 14.45 18.53 4.04
C SER A 44 13.46 19.11 3.03
N ASP A 45 12.46 18.33 2.63
CA ASP A 45 11.48 18.70 1.61
C ASP A 45 10.09 18.16 1.99
N PRO A 46 9.21 19.00 2.54
CA PRO A 46 7.86 18.62 2.93
C PRO A 46 6.93 18.39 1.73
N ASP A 47 7.26 18.90 0.55
CA ASP A 47 6.47 18.72 -0.68
C ASP A 47 6.75 17.34 -1.32
N ALA A 48 7.92 16.77 -1.06
CA ALA A 48 8.26 15.41 -1.45
C ALA A 48 7.84 14.36 -0.40
N ALA A 49 7.94 14.67 0.89
CA ALA A 49 7.46 13.79 1.97
C ALA A 49 6.99 14.57 3.21
N ALA A 50 5.79 14.27 3.70
CA ALA A 50 5.23 14.90 4.89
C ALA A 50 5.11 13.93 6.07
N GLU A 51 5.42 14.40 7.28
CA GLU A 51 5.06 13.70 8.52
C GLU A 51 3.55 13.73 8.70
N VAL A 52 2.94 12.55 8.81
CA VAL A 52 1.49 12.37 9.02
C VAL A 52 1.16 11.73 10.36
N GLY A 53 2.16 11.23 11.08
CA GLY A 53 1.97 10.65 12.40
C GLY A 53 3.28 10.51 13.17
N ARG A 54 3.18 10.54 14.50
CA ARG A 54 4.32 10.34 15.40
C ARG A 54 3.89 9.55 16.63
N MET A 55 4.73 8.60 17.03
CA MET A 55 4.45 7.72 18.15
C MET A 55 5.73 7.42 18.93
N VAL A 56 5.64 7.49 20.26
CA VAL A 56 6.71 7.06 21.16
C VAL A 56 6.41 5.65 21.64
N VAL A 57 7.30 4.71 21.33
CA VAL A 57 7.09 3.28 21.60
C VAL A 57 8.02 2.83 22.72
N PRO A 58 7.50 2.23 23.80
CA PRO A 58 8.34 1.61 24.82
C PRO A 58 8.88 0.27 24.30
N VAL A 59 10.20 0.10 24.36
CA VAL A 59 10.90 -1.11 23.90
C VAL A 59 11.70 -1.74 25.04
N VAL A 60 11.77 -3.06 25.05
CA VAL A 60 12.48 -3.85 26.07
C VAL A 60 13.62 -4.62 25.42
N VAL A 61 14.85 -4.38 25.86
CA VAL A 61 16.05 -5.09 25.35
C VAL A 61 16.25 -6.42 26.07
N GLY A 62 15.70 -7.50 25.52
CA GLY A 62 16.08 -8.90 25.81
C GLY A 62 16.35 -9.24 27.29
N ALA A 63 17.27 -10.19 27.54
CA ALA A 63 17.52 -10.78 28.87
C ALA A 63 17.90 -9.79 29.99
N THR A 64 18.21 -8.53 29.67
CA THR A 64 18.52 -7.49 30.66
C THR A 64 17.28 -6.79 31.23
N GLY A 65 16.12 -6.92 30.58
CA GLY A 65 14.86 -6.26 30.99
C GLY A 65 14.90 -4.73 30.88
N ARG A 66 15.98 -4.16 30.33
CA ARG A 66 16.18 -2.71 30.24
C ARG A 66 15.14 -2.11 29.29
N ARG A 67 14.42 -1.10 29.78
CA ARG A 67 13.38 -0.37 29.04
C ARG A 67 13.95 0.92 28.49
N PHE A 68 13.56 1.25 27.26
CA PHE A 68 13.86 2.53 26.64
C PHE A 68 12.71 2.94 25.70
N THR A 69 12.73 4.17 25.20
CA THR A 69 11.74 4.67 24.24
C THR A 69 12.35 4.90 22.87
N GLU A 70 11.62 4.49 21.83
CA GLU A 70 11.90 4.77 20.43
C GLU A 70 10.91 5.79 19.89
N LEU A 71 11.36 6.67 18.99
CA LEU A 71 10.45 7.51 18.20
C LEU A 71 10.19 6.82 16.86
N GLN A 72 8.91 6.62 16.54
CA GLN A 72 8.43 6.17 15.25
C GLN A 72 7.63 7.28 14.57
N LEU A 73 7.95 7.57 13.31
CA LEU A 73 7.26 8.58 12.51
C LEU A 73 6.62 7.89 11.31
N SER A 74 5.40 8.28 10.98
CA SER A 74 4.75 7.92 9.73
C SER A 74 4.95 9.05 8.73
N LEU A 75 5.62 8.77 7.61
CA LEU A 75 5.82 9.70 6.51
C LEU A 75 4.95 9.33 5.32
N GLN A 76 4.16 10.27 4.79
CA GLN A 76 3.51 10.14 3.50
C GLN A 76 4.46 10.64 2.41
N LEU A 77 4.75 9.80 1.41
CA LEU A 77 5.54 10.20 0.24
C LEU A 77 4.60 10.83 -0.80
N ILE A 78 4.82 12.11 -1.10
CA ILE A 78 3.94 12.97 -1.90
C ILE A 78 4.48 13.17 -3.31
N GLY A 79 5.79 13.41 -3.45
CA GLY A 79 6.42 13.82 -4.71
C GLY A 79 7.72 13.07 -5.00
N GLU A 80 8.32 13.38 -6.15
CA GLU A 80 9.64 12.88 -6.52
C GLU A 80 10.74 13.76 -5.94
N GLY A 81 11.89 13.16 -5.68
CA GLY A 81 13.07 13.89 -5.25
C GLY A 81 13.91 13.11 -4.26
N GLU A 82 14.88 13.81 -3.69
CA GLU A 82 15.71 13.29 -2.62
C GLU A 82 15.32 13.98 -1.32
N VAL A 83 14.87 13.21 -0.34
CA VAL A 83 14.47 13.71 0.97
C VAL A 83 15.46 13.24 2.01
N SER A 84 16.10 14.18 2.69
CA SER A 84 16.92 13.92 3.85
C SER A 84 16.07 13.97 5.12
N ILE A 85 16.11 12.90 5.91
CA ILE A 85 15.54 12.85 7.25
C ILE A 85 16.68 12.91 8.26
N GLN A 86 16.74 14.00 9.02
CA GLN A 86 17.72 14.18 10.09
C GLN A 86 17.03 14.06 11.43
N ALA A 87 17.66 13.36 12.37
CA ALA A 87 17.19 13.25 13.75
C ALA A 87 18.32 13.59 14.72
N SER A 88 18.01 14.28 15.82
CA SER A 88 18.95 14.61 16.88
C SER A 88 18.40 14.27 18.27
N VAL A 89 19.29 13.79 19.14
CA VAL A 89 19.03 13.54 20.56
C VAL A 89 20.18 14.14 21.36
N GLY A 90 19.92 15.30 21.98
CA GLY A 90 20.99 16.11 22.58
C GLY A 90 21.98 16.58 21.50
N ALA A 91 23.28 16.30 21.71
CA ALA A 91 24.34 16.68 20.77
C ALA A 91 24.59 15.64 19.66
N ALA A 92 24.02 14.44 19.76
CA ALA A 92 24.19 13.39 18.76
C ALA A 92 23.13 13.53 17.66
N SER A 93 23.52 13.32 16.41
CA SER A 93 22.63 13.34 15.24
C SER A 93 22.86 12.14 14.33
N GLY A 94 21.84 11.83 13.54
CA GLY A 94 21.85 10.80 12.52
C GLY A 94 20.99 11.24 11.33
N GLN A 95 21.24 10.63 10.17
CA GLN A 95 20.54 10.97 8.94
C GLN A 95 20.21 9.71 8.15
N ALA A 96 19.07 9.73 7.45
CA ALA A 96 18.75 8.84 6.36
C ALA A 96 18.39 9.68 5.12
N VAL A 97 18.75 9.17 3.94
CA VAL A 97 18.38 9.79 2.66
C VAL A 97 17.41 8.87 1.95
N LEU A 98 16.27 9.42 1.55
CA LEU A 98 15.25 8.75 0.76
C LEU A 98 15.30 9.28 -0.67
N HIS A 99 15.57 8.39 -1.62
CA HIS A 99 15.41 8.69 -3.03
C HIS A 99 14.01 8.26 -3.47
N ILE A 100 13.12 9.24 -3.63
CA ILE A 100 11.77 9.07 -4.11
C ILE A 100 11.80 9.32 -5.63
N ARG A 101 11.42 8.31 -6.40
CA ARG A 101 11.34 8.44 -7.86
C ARG A 101 9.95 8.02 -8.29
N THR A 102 9.38 8.71 -9.30
CA THR A 102 8.31 8.05 -10.04
C THR A 102 8.93 6.84 -10.69
N GLN A 103 8.28 5.70 -10.51
CA GLN A 103 8.64 4.56 -11.32
C GLN A 103 8.22 4.89 -12.75
N PRO A 104 9.10 4.71 -13.75
CA PRO A 104 8.65 4.74 -15.12
C PRO A 104 7.51 3.74 -15.26
N PRO A 105 6.43 4.07 -16.00
CA PRO A 105 5.37 3.11 -16.25
C PRO A 105 6.00 1.88 -16.91
N ILE A 106 5.92 0.72 -16.25
CA ILE A 106 6.20 -0.55 -16.91
C ILE A 106 4.92 -0.91 -17.66
N THR A 107 4.66 -0.18 -18.74
CA THR A 107 3.60 -0.52 -19.70
C THR A 107 3.93 -1.78 -20.51
N ALA A 108 5.16 -2.30 -20.40
CA ALA A 108 5.62 -3.44 -21.17
C ALA A 108 5.54 -4.81 -20.44
N ALA A 109 5.54 -4.86 -19.10
CA ALA A 109 5.52 -6.14 -18.38
C ALA A 109 4.10 -6.66 -18.18
N LEU A 110 3.16 -5.77 -17.86
CA LEU A 110 1.73 -6.10 -17.84
C LEU A 110 0.97 -4.93 -18.48
N VAL A 111 -0.18 -5.24 -19.07
CA VAL A 111 -1.14 -4.27 -19.58
C VAL A 111 -2.52 -4.55 -18.98
N VAL A 112 -3.34 -3.51 -18.89
CA VAL A 112 -4.75 -3.65 -18.52
C VAL A 112 -5.47 -4.36 -19.67
N ASP A 113 -6.01 -5.53 -19.40
CA ASP A 113 -6.88 -6.26 -20.34
C ASP A 113 -8.30 -5.71 -20.21
N THR A 114 -8.82 -5.68 -18.99
CA THR A 114 -10.10 -5.04 -18.65
C THR A 114 -10.07 -4.45 -17.24
N PHE A 115 -10.80 -3.35 -17.03
CA PHE A 115 -11.11 -2.84 -15.71
C PHE A 115 -12.56 -2.38 -15.68
N THR A 116 -13.32 -2.87 -14.71
CA THR A 116 -14.69 -2.45 -14.44
C THR A 116 -14.95 -2.50 -12.94
N VAL A 117 -15.87 -1.68 -12.46
CA VAL A 117 -16.41 -1.82 -11.10
C VAL A 117 -17.89 -2.09 -11.22
N VAL A 118 -18.34 -3.19 -10.63
CA VAL A 118 -19.73 -3.62 -10.67
C VAL A 118 -20.39 -3.26 -9.35
N GLU A 119 -21.42 -2.41 -9.39
CA GLU A 119 -22.31 -2.11 -8.28
C GLU A 119 -23.53 -3.03 -8.32
N TYR A 120 -23.86 -3.66 -7.19
CA TYR A 120 -24.99 -4.57 -7.08
C TYR A 120 -25.54 -4.60 -5.65
N HIS A 121 -26.78 -5.05 -5.49
CA HIS A 121 -27.36 -5.26 -4.17
C HIS A 121 -26.71 -6.46 -3.47
N ALA A 122 -26.40 -6.28 -2.19
CA ALA A 122 -26.00 -7.38 -1.35
C ALA A 122 -27.11 -8.43 -1.26
N THR A 123 -26.74 -9.70 -1.39
CA THR A 123 -27.65 -10.82 -1.10
C THR A 123 -27.45 -11.19 0.37
N CYS A 124 -28.38 -10.77 1.23
CA CYS A 124 -28.36 -11.09 2.66
C CYS A 124 -29.54 -11.98 3.04
N ALA A 125 -29.39 -12.75 4.12
CA ALA A 125 -30.48 -13.56 4.68
C ALA A 125 -31.58 -12.72 5.36
N TRP A 126 -31.31 -11.44 5.61
CA TRP A 126 -32.26 -10.45 6.14
C TRP A 126 -32.37 -9.27 5.17
N ASP A 127 -33.36 -8.39 5.39
CA ASP A 127 -33.52 -7.17 4.62
C ASP A 127 -32.35 -6.22 4.91
N CYS A 128 -31.32 -6.26 4.06
CA CYS A 128 -30.14 -5.43 4.16
C CYS A 128 -30.14 -4.41 3.02
N PRO A 129 -29.97 -3.10 3.31
CA PRO A 129 -29.96 -2.10 2.25
C PRO A 129 -28.64 -2.06 1.48
N TYR A 130 -27.68 -2.95 1.73
CA TYR A 130 -26.29 -2.73 1.33
C TYR A 130 -26.09 -2.74 -0.19
N LEU A 131 -25.24 -1.82 -0.66
CA LEU A 131 -24.69 -1.83 -2.01
C LEU A 131 -23.24 -2.26 -1.97
N TYR A 132 -22.92 -3.19 -2.86
CA TYR A 132 -21.61 -3.79 -3.01
C TYR A 132 -20.96 -3.32 -4.29
N TYR A 133 -19.65 -3.07 -4.23
CA TYR A 133 -18.85 -2.67 -5.37
C TYR A 133 -17.70 -3.65 -5.53
N ALA A 134 -17.74 -4.41 -6.61
CA ALA A 134 -16.72 -5.38 -6.99
C ALA A 134 -15.84 -4.81 -8.10
N PRO A 135 -14.58 -4.41 -7.81
CA PRO A 135 -13.60 -4.08 -8.82
C PRO A 135 -13.11 -5.36 -9.49
N LEU A 136 -13.27 -5.42 -10.81
CA LEU A 136 -12.82 -6.51 -11.65
C LEU A 136 -11.70 -6.00 -12.55
N LEU A 137 -10.47 -6.06 -12.03
CA LEU A 137 -9.27 -5.68 -12.77
C LEU A 137 -8.60 -6.93 -13.31
N LYS A 138 -8.44 -6.98 -14.63
CA LYS A 138 -7.77 -8.05 -15.35
C LYS A 138 -6.53 -7.50 -16.05
N LEU A 139 -5.39 -8.13 -15.81
CA LEU A 139 -4.12 -7.78 -16.44
C LEU A 139 -3.68 -8.89 -17.40
N ARG A 140 -2.81 -8.53 -18.33
CA ARG A 140 -2.21 -9.46 -19.29
C ARG A 140 -0.72 -9.19 -19.43
N GLU A 141 0.08 -10.25 -19.48
CA GLU A 141 1.46 -10.18 -19.94
C GLU A 141 1.45 -10.14 -21.48
N PRO A 142 1.86 -9.01 -22.10
CA PRO A 142 1.58 -8.80 -23.52
C PRO A 142 2.61 -9.46 -24.46
N THR A 143 3.80 -9.80 -23.97
CA THR A 143 4.93 -10.22 -24.84
C THR A 143 4.96 -11.71 -25.12
N GLY A 144 4.34 -12.54 -24.28
CA GLY A 144 4.45 -13.99 -24.35
C GLY A 144 5.83 -14.52 -23.97
N SER A 145 6.72 -13.69 -23.44
CA SER A 145 8.15 -14.03 -23.28
C SER A 145 8.74 -13.81 -21.89
N ALA A 146 8.10 -13.02 -21.03
CA ALA A 146 8.63 -12.65 -19.73
C ALA A 146 7.62 -12.91 -18.60
N TRP A 147 8.14 -13.05 -17.38
CA TRP A 147 7.30 -13.09 -16.18
C TRP A 147 7.16 -11.69 -15.60
N ALA A 148 6.04 -11.46 -14.91
CA ALA A 148 5.81 -10.29 -14.11
C ALA A 148 5.14 -10.68 -12.80
N THR A 149 5.20 -9.83 -11.79
CA THR A 149 4.50 -10.04 -10.52
C THR A 149 3.81 -8.77 -10.12
N VAL A 150 2.52 -8.84 -9.79
CA VAL A 150 1.84 -7.74 -9.11
C VAL A 150 2.19 -7.82 -7.63
N GLU A 151 2.71 -6.72 -7.08
CA GLU A 151 3.20 -6.64 -5.69
C GLU A 151 2.33 -5.70 -4.84
N GLY A 152 1.47 -4.91 -5.49
CA GLY A 152 0.57 -4.00 -4.81
C GLY A 152 -0.56 -3.52 -5.71
N VAL A 153 -1.69 -3.21 -5.10
CA VAL A 153 -2.88 -2.68 -5.78
C VAL A 153 -3.60 -1.70 -4.89
N GLU A 154 -4.01 -0.58 -5.46
CA GLU A 154 -4.90 0.38 -4.84
C GLU A 154 -6.09 0.59 -5.79
N ILE A 155 -7.29 0.40 -5.27
CA ILE A 155 -8.52 0.73 -5.98
C ILE A 155 -9.19 1.89 -5.25
N THR A 156 -9.69 2.84 -6.04
CA THR A 156 -10.46 3.97 -5.54
C THR A 156 -11.75 4.06 -6.33
N ILE A 157 -12.87 4.23 -5.63
CA ILE A 157 -14.16 4.65 -6.18
C ILE A 157 -14.51 6.02 -5.58
N PRO A 158 -15.46 6.79 -6.15
CA PRO A 158 -15.78 8.11 -5.62
C PRO A 158 -16.06 8.08 -4.10
N GLY A 159 -15.21 8.79 -3.34
CA GLY A 159 -15.30 8.89 -1.89
C GLY A 159 -14.77 7.70 -1.07
N LYS A 160 -14.20 6.65 -1.68
CA LYS A 160 -13.64 5.48 -0.97
C LYS A 160 -12.39 4.95 -1.65
N THR A 161 -11.40 4.51 -0.87
CA THR A 161 -10.19 3.83 -1.36
C THR A 161 -9.89 2.61 -0.52
N THR A 162 -9.33 1.56 -1.12
CA THR A 162 -8.78 0.41 -0.38
C THR A 162 -7.52 0.79 0.41
N GLY A 163 -6.90 1.94 0.09
CA GLY A 163 -5.49 2.16 0.35
C GLY A 163 -4.62 1.22 -0.49
N MET A 164 -3.31 1.32 -0.35
CA MET A 164 -2.41 0.38 -1.01
C MET A 164 -2.47 -0.97 -0.31
N CYS A 165 -2.95 -1.98 -1.03
CA CYS A 165 -2.95 -3.36 -0.60
C CYS A 165 -1.70 -4.08 -1.08
N ARG A 166 -1.12 -4.92 -0.23
CA ARG A 166 0.06 -5.73 -0.54
C ARG A 166 -0.32 -7.19 -0.76
N GLY A 167 0.34 -7.81 -1.71
CA GLY A 167 0.11 -9.19 -2.11
C GLY A 167 1.08 -9.56 -3.23
N SER A 168 1.11 -10.83 -3.63
CA SER A 168 2.01 -11.27 -4.70
C SER A 168 1.25 -12.14 -5.70
N VAL A 169 1.11 -11.63 -6.92
CA VAL A 169 0.40 -12.32 -8.02
C VAL A 169 1.35 -12.54 -9.19
N PRO A 170 1.84 -13.77 -9.41
CA PRO A 170 2.70 -14.04 -10.55
C PRO A 170 1.89 -14.14 -11.85
N TYR A 171 2.41 -13.51 -12.91
CA TYR A 171 1.93 -13.62 -14.28
C TYR A 171 2.99 -14.35 -15.12
N ARG A 172 2.59 -15.49 -15.68
CA ARG A 172 3.38 -16.25 -16.65
C ARG A 172 3.39 -15.52 -18.01
N PRO A 173 4.36 -15.84 -18.89
CA PRO A 173 4.36 -15.35 -20.25
C PRO A 173 3.02 -15.58 -20.95
N GLY A 174 2.42 -14.53 -21.51
CA GLY A 174 1.15 -14.54 -22.21
C GLY A 174 -0.09 -14.74 -21.33
N GLN A 175 0.06 -14.85 -20.01
CA GLN A 175 -1.06 -15.06 -19.10
C GLN A 175 -1.94 -13.82 -19.02
N SER A 176 -3.25 -14.05 -18.97
CA SER A 176 -4.25 -13.03 -18.64
C SER A 176 -5.06 -13.52 -17.43
N LEU A 177 -5.13 -12.70 -16.39
CA LEU A 177 -5.65 -13.08 -15.08
C LEU A 177 -6.29 -11.87 -14.38
N TYR A 178 -7.28 -12.12 -13.52
CA TYR A 178 -7.80 -11.10 -12.62
C TYR A 178 -6.87 -10.90 -11.41
N VAL A 179 -6.72 -9.65 -10.97
CA VAL A 179 -5.89 -9.28 -9.82
C VAL A 179 -6.50 -9.72 -8.49
N SER A 180 -7.83 -9.88 -8.45
CA SER A 180 -8.58 -10.48 -7.35
C SER A 180 -9.72 -11.34 -7.89
N TYR A 181 -10.18 -12.28 -7.06
CA TYR A 181 -11.48 -12.92 -7.26
C TYR A 181 -12.53 -12.21 -6.39
N VAL A 182 -13.80 -12.47 -6.67
CA VAL A 182 -14.89 -12.07 -5.79
C VAL A 182 -15.43 -13.32 -5.11
N ASP A 183 -15.23 -13.43 -3.80
CA ASP A 183 -15.80 -14.50 -2.99
C ASP A 183 -17.33 -14.30 -2.86
N PRO A 184 -18.14 -15.37 -2.98
CA PRO A 184 -19.57 -15.33 -2.70
C PRO A 184 -19.91 -14.77 -1.30
N TYR A 185 -18.99 -14.94 -0.35
CA TYR A 185 -19.06 -14.40 0.99
C TYR A 185 -18.39 -13.01 1.04
N PRO A 186 -19.18 -11.93 1.22
CA PRO A 186 -18.66 -10.57 1.13
C PRO A 186 -17.52 -10.25 2.09
N TRP A 187 -17.51 -10.87 3.28
CA TRP A 187 -16.48 -10.69 4.31
C TRP A 187 -15.14 -11.36 3.98
N SER A 188 -15.09 -12.18 2.93
CA SER A 188 -13.88 -12.88 2.47
C SER A 188 -13.20 -12.15 1.30
N ASN A 189 -13.68 -10.96 0.93
CA ASN A 189 -13.15 -10.16 -0.16
C ASN A 189 -12.23 -9.05 0.34
N ASP A 190 -11.00 -9.00 -0.19
CA ASP A 190 -10.00 -8.01 0.24
C ASP A 190 -10.01 -6.70 -0.58
N LEU A 191 -10.38 -6.75 -1.86
CA LEU A 191 -10.44 -5.59 -2.76
C LEU A 191 -11.89 -5.21 -3.08
N PHE A 192 -12.66 -4.87 -2.05
CA PHE A 192 -14.12 -4.70 -2.17
C PHE A 192 -14.63 -3.51 -1.37
N PHE A 193 -15.72 -2.89 -1.82
CA PHE A 193 -16.35 -1.80 -1.09
C PHE A 193 -17.80 -2.09 -0.76
N VAL A 194 -18.22 -1.58 0.40
CA VAL A 194 -19.59 -1.66 0.88
C VAL A 194 -20.12 -0.27 1.19
N SER A 195 -21.33 0.00 0.71
CA SER A 195 -22.18 1.09 1.20
C SER A 195 -23.25 0.51 2.13
N LEU A 196 -23.08 0.72 3.43
CA LEU A 196 -23.93 0.13 4.47
C LEU A 196 -25.31 0.79 4.59
N ASP A 197 -25.46 2.01 4.08
CA ASP A 197 -26.74 2.74 4.09
C ASP A 197 -27.55 2.54 2.79
N GLY A 198 -27.01 1.76 1.85
CA GLY A 198 -27.63 1.50 0.56
C GLY A 198 -27.64 2.67 -0.41
N LYS A 199 -26.92 3.75 -0.09
CA LYS A 199 -26.80 4.88 -1.02
C LYS A 199 -25.65 4.63 -2.00
N PRO A 200 -25.86 4.90 -3.30
CA PRO A 200 -24.79 4.78 -4.27
C PRO A 200 -23.68 5.80 -3.97
N VAL A 201 -22.43 5.45 -4.28
CA VAL A 201 -21.33 6.43 -4.26
C VAL A 201 -21.58 7.50 -5.32
N PRO A 202 -21.08 8.74 -5.13
CA PRO A 202 -21.22 9.81 -6.11
C PRO A 202 -20.79 9.39 -7.53
N ASP A 203 -21.28 10.11 -8.53
CA ASP A 203 -20.84 9.89 -9.90
C ASP A 203 -19.37 10.26 -10.08
N GLY A 204 -18.67 9.46 -10.89
CA GLY A 204 -17.25 9.59 -11.13
C GLY A 204 -16.65 8.29 -11.65
N LEU A 205 -15.36 8.31 -11.92
CA LEU A 205 -14.62 7.13 -12.35
C LEU A 205 -14.07 6.39 -11.14
N ALA A 206 -14.07 5.06 -11.23
CA ALA A 206 -13.18 4.25 -10.44
C ALA A 206 -11.78 4.32 -11.04
N THR A 207 -10.75 4.24 -10.20
CA THR A 207 -9.35 4.18 -10.60
C THR A 207 -8.67 3.00 -9.96
N ALA A 208 -7.79 2.35 -10.70
CA ALA A 208 -6.89 1.32 -10.20
C ALA A 208 -5.45 1.77 -10.42
N ARG A 209 -4.62 1.60 -9.39
CA ARG A 209 -3.18 1.75 -9.46
C ARG A 209 -2.53 0.45 -9.05
N VAL A 210 -1.71 -0.11 -9.92
CA VAL A 210 -1.09 -1.43 -9.73
C VAL A 210 0.41 -1.26 -9.73
N ILE A 211 1.07 -1.91 -8.78
CA ILE A 211 2.52 -2.00 -8.72
C ILE A 211 2.95 -3.35 -9.28
N VAL A 212 3.81 -3.32 -10.28
CA VAL A 212 4.32 -4.51 -10.99
C VAL A 212 5.83 -4.58 -10.85
N ARG A 213 6.35 -5.78 -10.63
CA ARG A 213 7.77 -6.12 -10.72
C ARG A 213 8.03 -6.97 -11.95
N ASP A 214 8.94 -6.56 -12.81
CA ASP A 214 9.36 -7.33 -13.99
C ASP A 214 10.39 -8.42 -13.64
N VAL A 215 10.72 -9.27 -14.61
CA VAL A 215 11.70 -10.36 -14.46
C VAL A 215 13.11 -9.90 -14.08
N ARG A 216 13.46 -8.62 -14.31
CA ARG A 216 14.75 -8.02 -13.95
C ARG A 216 14.72 -7.42 -12.54
N GLY A 217 13.59 -7.52 -11.85
CA GLY A 217 13.36 -6.92 -10.54
C GLY A 217 13.05 -5.42 -10.59
N ALA A 218 12.85 -4.84 -11.78
CA ALA A 218 12.46 -3.45 -11.91
C ALA A 218 10.97 -3.31 -11.57
N TYR A 219 10.65 -2.27 -10.79
CA TYR A 219 9.27 -1.96 -10.44
C TYR A 219 8.68 -0.89 -11.35
N GLY A 220 7.38 -0.98 -11.57
CA GLY A 220 6.59 -0.08 -12.39
C GLY A 220 5.18 0.08 -11.89
N THR A 221 4.51 1.12 -12.38
CA THR A 221 3.10 1.35 -12.10
C THR A 221 2.25 1.20 -13.36
N ILE A 222 1.06 0.63 -13.21
CA ILE A 222 -0.02 0.61 -14.21
C ILE A 222 -1.21 1.32 -13.61
N GLU A 223 -1.82 2.22 -14.38
CA GLU A 223 -3.02 2.93 -13.97
C GLU A 223 -4.16 2.61 -14.94
N ALA A 224 -5.37 2.46 -14.39
CA ALA A 224 -6.58 2.24 -15.16
C ALA A 224 -7.72 3.08 -14.57
N SER A 225 -8.65 3.51 -15.41
CA SER A 225 -9.88 4.13 -14.96
C SER A 225 -11.07 3.52 -15.69
N ALA A 226 -12.20 3.41 -14.99
CA ALA A 226 -13.41 2.83 -15.54
C ALA A 226 -14.66 3.47 -14.90
N PRO A 227 -15.77 3.59 -15.64
CA PRO A 227 -17.04 3.92 -15.03
C PRO A 227 -17.52 2.77 -14.12
N ILE A 228 -18.33 3.11 -13.13
CA ILE A 228 -19.03 2.12 -12.31
C ILE A 228 -20.25 1.63 -13.08
N GLN A 229 -20.34 0.32 -13.30
CA GLN A 229 -21.54 -0.33 -13.82
C GLN A 229 -22.57 -0.41 -12.70
N ARG A 230 -23.56 0.48 -12.74
CA ARG A 230 -24.55 0.67 -11.68
C ARG A 230 -25.60 -0.44 -11.67
N MET A 231 -26.00 -0.86 -10.48
CA MET A 231 -27.18 -1.72 -10.23
C MET A 231 -27.28 -2.95 -11.14
N VAL A 232 -26.16 -3.66 -11.35
CA VAL A 232 -26.12 -4.86 -12.18
C VAL A 232 -26.92 -5.97 -11.51
N LYS A 233 -27.89 -6.51 -12.24
CA LYS A 233 -28.69 -7.65 -11.79
C LYS A 233 -27.91 -8.94 -12.09
N ASP A 234 -27.75 -9.79 -11.08
CA ASP A 234 -27.05 -11.08 -11.16
C ASP A 234 -25.62 -10.97 -11.75
N PRO A 235 -24.71 -10.22 -11.10
CA PRO A 235 -23.36 -10.03 -11.60
C PRO A 235 -22.59 -11.36 -11.69
N VAL A 236 -21.88 -11.56 -12.79
CA VAL A 236 -21.03 -12.73 -13.01
C VAL A 236 -19.61 -12.38 -12.61
N PHE A 237 -19.07 -13.12 -11.63
CA PHE A 237 -17.71 -12.92 -11.14
C PHE A 237 -16.76 -14.00 -11.63
N PRO A 238 -15.47 -13.67 -11.85
CA PRO A 238 -14.48 -14.67 -12.18
C PRO A 238 -14.34 -15.67 -11.05
N ALA A 239 -14.24 -16.95 -11.40
CA ALA A 239 -13.95 -18.00 -10.43
C ALA A 239 -12.58 -17.76 -9.77
N PRO A 240 -12.38 -18.18 -8.51
CA PRO A 240 -11.06 -18.18 -7.89
C PRO A 240 -10.10 -18.99 -8.75
N SER A 241 -8.97 -18.41 -9.14
CA SER A 241 -7.97 -19.13 -9.93
C SER A 241 -6.99 -19.87 -9.02
N GLU A 242 -6.72 -21.15 -9.30
CA GLU A 242 -5.70 -21.94 -8.58
C GLU A 242 -4.28 -21.33 -8.66
N ALA A 243 -4.00 -20.52 -9.68
CA ALA A 243 -2.71 -19.88 -9.90
C ALA A 243 -2.40 -18.74 -8.91
N ALA A 244 -3.33 -18.43 -8.01
CA ALA A 244 -3.40 -17.12 -7.42
C ALA A 244 -3.98 -17.20 -5.99
N PRO A 245 -3.14 -17.59 -5.02
CA PRO A 245 -3.52 -17.57 -3.61
C PRO A 245 -3.61 -16.10 -3.18
N PHE A 246 -4.79 -15.50 -3.29
CA PHE A 246 -4.95 -14.08 -2.99
C PHE A 246 -5.44 -13.89 -1.56
N GLY A 247 -4.56 -13.35 -0.72
CA GLY A 247 -4.89 -12.59 0.48
C GLY A 247 -4.22 -11.23 0.33
N TRP A 248 -4.98 -10.19 0.02
CA TRP A 248 -4.45 -8.83 -0.07
C TRP A 248 -4.46 -8.19 1.32
N GLU A 249 -3.29 -7.79 1.80
CA GLU A 249 -3.17 -7.04 3.05
C GLU A 249 -3.34 -5.54 2.76
N CYS A 250 -4.56 -5.05 2.96
CA CYS A 250 -4.92 -3.65 2.72
C CYS A 250 -4.64 -2.78 3.95
N TYR A 251 -3.85 -1.72 3.77
CA TYR A 251 -3.68 -0.68 4.77
C TYR A 251 -4.73 0.40 4.53
N TYR A 252 -5.84 0.33 5.25
CA TYR A 252 -6.81 1.42 5.27
C TYR A 252 -6.13 2.67 5.82
N GLY A 253 -6.04 3.73 5.00
CA GLY A 253 -5.63 5.04 5.49
C GLY A 253 -6.69 5.52 6.49
N ASN A 254 -6.32 5.56 7.76
CA ASN A 254 -7.08 6.28 8.79
C ASN A 254 -7.00 7.79 8.54
#